data_AF-A0A7Y0AUQ3-F1
#
_entry.id   AF-A0A7Y0AUQ3-F1
#
_cell.length_a   1.000
_cell.length_b   1.000
_cell.length_c   1.000
_cell.angle_alpha   90.00
_cell.angle_beta   90.00
_cell.angle_gamma   90.00
#
_symmetry.space_group_name_H-M   'P 1'
#
loop_
_entity.id
_entity.type
_entity.pdbx_description
1 polymer ?
#
loop_
_entity_poly.entity_id
_entity_poly.type
_entity_poly.pdbx_seq_one_letter_code
_entity_poly.pdbx_strand_id
1 'polypeptide(L)'
;MATANTSLNLGKHWDDFIEAQVNSGRYATANEVVRDALEGLKERERKLAELRREIDIGLEQARRGGFAEDDFLEKLLDEDIADATR
;
A
#
# COMPACT_ATOMS: atom_id res chain seq x y z
N MET A 1 -3.60 -16.96 -17.57
CA MET A 1 -3.90 -16.56 -16.18
C MET A 1 -4.90 -17.55 -15.62
N ALA A 2 -4.61 -18.19 -14.50
CA ALA A 2 -5.49 -19.19 -13.90
C ALA A 2 -6.57 -18.49 -13.06
N THR A 3 -7.81 -18.47 -13.53
CA THR A 3 -8.97 -18.04 -12.74
C THR A 3 -9.45 -19.21 -11.90
N ALA A 4 -9.07 -19.23 -10.62
CA ALA A 4 -9.62 -20.17 -9.67
C ALA A 4 -11.00 -19.68 -9.20
N ASN A 5 -12.08 -20.24 -9.75
CA ASN A 5 -13.44 -20.00 -9.27
C ASN A 5 -13.62 -20.74 -7.93
N THR A 6 -13.43 -20.04 -6.83
CA THR A 6 -13.63 -20.58 -5.47
C THR A 6 -14.97 -20.08 -4.95
N SER A 7 -15.88 -21.01 -4.64
CA SER A 7 -17.12 -20.67 -3.93
C SER A 7 -16.79 -20.43 -2.46
N LEU A 8 -17.03 -19.21 -1.97
CA LEU A 8 -16.75 -18.79 -0.60
C LEU A 8 -18.08 -18.47 0.09
N ASN A 9 -18.24 -18.91 1.33
CA ASN A 9 -19.37 -18.50 2.18
C ASN A 9 -18.83 -17.50 3.21
N LEU A 10 -19.16 -16.22 3.04
CA LEU A 10 -18.68 -15.13 3.88
C LEU A 10 -19.71 -14.77 4.98
N GLY A 11 -20.93 -15.29 4.88
CA GLY A 11 -22.04 -14.99 5.77
C GLY A 11 -22.80 -13.73 5.39
N LYS A 12 -24.02 -13.64 5.93
CA LYS A 12 -25.05 -12.68 5.49
C LYS A 12 -24.59 -11.22 5.40
N HIS A 13 -23.79 -10.76 6.37
CA HIS A 13 -23.31 -9.37 6.40
C HIS A 13 -22.50 -9.00 5.15
N TRP A 14 -21.62 -9.90 4.72
CA TRP A 14 -20.76 -9.67 3.56
C TRP A 14 -21.50 -9.90 2.25
N ASP A 15 -22.44 -10.85 2.23
CA ASP A 15 -23.31 -11.06 1.07
C ASP A 15 -24.16 -9.82 0.78
N ASP A 16 -24.81 -9.24 1.82
CA ASP A 16 -25.60 -8.01 1.70
C ASP A 16 -24.72 -6.83 1.21
N PHE A 17 -23.47 -6.75 1.70
CA PHE A 17 -22.52 -5.71 1.28
C PHE A 17 -22.11 -5.85 -0.20
N ILE A 18 -21.73 -7.06 -0.62
CA ILE A 18 -21.32 -7.35 -2.00
C ILE A 18 -22.49 -7.09 -2.95
N GLU A 19 -23.69 -7.52 -2.59
CA GLU A 19 -24.90 -7.27 -3.37
C GLU A 19 -25.17 -5.77 -3.51
N ALA A 20 -25.04 -4.99 -2.43
CA ALA A 20 -25.18 -3.53 -2.50
C ALA A 20 -24.13 -2.88 -3.41
N GLN A 21 -22.89 -3.36 -3.40
CA GLN A 21 -21.83 -2.85 -4.29
C GLN A 21 -22.12 -3.14 -5.77
N VAL A 22 -22.62 -4.33 -6.09
CA VAL A 22 -23.00 -4.69 -7.46
C VAL A 22 -24.24 -3.91 -7.91
N ASN A 23 -25.28 -3.83 -7.06
CA ASN A 23 -26.51 -3.10 -7.36
C ASN A 23 -26.29 -1.58 -7.50
N SER A 24 -25.24 -1.03 -6.87
CA SER A 24 -24.85 0.37 -7.07
C SER A 24 -24.27 0.65 -8.46
N GLY A 25 -23.94 -0.39 -9.24
CA GLY A 25 -23.27 -0.29 -10.53
C GLY A 25 -21.76 -0.03 -10.44
N ARG A 26 -21.18 0.02 -9.23
CA ARG A 26 -19.74 0.21 -9.03
C ARG A 26 -18.92 -0.99 -9.53
N TYR A 27 -19.46 -2.20 -9.40
CA TYR A 27 -18.82 -3.44 -9.88
C TYR A 27 -19.83 -4.26 -10.67
N ALA A 28 -19.37 -4.97 -11.70
CA ALA A 28 -20.24 -5.79 -12.55
C ALA A 28 -20.55 -7.15 -11.93
N THR A 29 -19.65 -7.67 -11.08
CA THR A 29 -19.83 -8.99 -10.44
C THR A 29 -19.31 -9.01 -9.00
N ALA A 30 -19.83 -9.96 -8.21
CA ALA A 30 -19.32 -10.22 -6.86
C ALA A 30 -17.82 -10.55 -6.83
N ASN A 31 -17.33 -11.28 -7.84
CA ASN A 31 -15.92 -11.63 -7.96
C ASN A 31 -15.01 -10.41 -8.12
N GLU A 32 -15.48 -9.35 -8.78
CA GLU A 32 -14.74 -8.10 -8.90
C GLU A 32 -14.63 -7.38 -7.56
N VAL A 33 -15.72 -7.34 -6.78
CA VAL A 33 -15.72 -6.76 -5.42
C VAL A 33 -14.71 -7.48 -4.54
N VAL A 34 -14.74 -8.82 -4.54
CA VAL A 34 -13.83 -9.64 -3.73
C VAL A 34 -12.38 -9.45 -4.18
N ARG A 35 -12.13 -9.38 -5.50
CA ARG A 35 -10.79 -9.18 -6.03
C ARG A 35 -10.22 -7.81 -5.63
N ASP A 36 -11.01 -6.75 -5.79
CA ASP A 36 -10.60 -5.38 -5.41
C ASP A 36 -10.31 -5.29 -3.90
N ALA A 37 -11.15 -5.93 -3.08
CA ALA A 37 -10.91 -6.02 -1.64
C ALA A 37 -9.59 -6.74 -1.29
N LEU A 38 -9.29 -7.85 -1.98
CA LEU A 38 -8.05 -8.59 -1.78
C LEU A 38 -6.83 -7.84 -2.31
N GLU A 39 -6.95 -7.12 -3.43
CA GLU A 39 -5.90 -6.25 -3.96
C GLU A 39 -5.59 -5.12 -2.96
N GLY A 40 -6.62 -4.50 -2.38
CA GLY A 40 -6.46 -3.51 -1.31
C GLY A 40 -5.80 -4.07 -0.05
N LEU A 41 -6.17 -5.28 0.38
CA LEU A 41 -5.52 -5.96 1.51
C LEU A 41 -4.02 -6.20 1.23
N LYS A 42 -3.71 -6.76 0.06
CA LYS A 42 -2.33 -7.03 -0.37
C LYS A 42 -1.49 -5.75 -0.41
N GLU A 43 -2.05 -4.66 -0.92
CA GLU A 43 -1.35 -3.38 -0.99
C GLU A 43 -1.05 -2.81 0.40
N ARG A 44 -2.00 -2.93 1.34
CA ARG A 44 -1.77 -2.54 2.74
C ARG A 44 -0.66 -3.38 3.38
N GLU A 45 -0.67 -4.69 3.17
CA GLU A 45 0.37 -5.59 3.70
C GLU A 45 1.74 -5.26 3.12
N ARG A 46 1.81 -4.97 1.80
CA ARG A 46 3.04 -4.54 1.13
C ARG A 46 3.62 -3.28 1.76
N LYS A 47 2.80 -2.23 1.91
CA LYS A 47 3.22 -0.95 2.54
C LYS A 47 3.70 -1.15 3.97
N LEU A 48 3.03 -1.99 4.75
CA LEU A 48 3.44 -2.28 6.12
C LEU A 48 4.76 -3.05 6.18
N ALA A 49 4.98 -4.00 5.28
CA ALA A 49 6.24 -4.73 5.20
C ALA A 49 7.41 -3.82 4.80
N GLU A 50 7.19 -2.94 3.82
CA GLU A 50 8.16 -1.93 3.40
C GLU A 50 8.50 -0.96 4.52
N LEU A 51 7.48 -0.40 5.20
CA LEU A 51 7.70 0.49 6.33
C LEU A 51 8.53 -0.18 7.45
N ARG A 52 8.21 -1.43 7.80
CA ARG A 52 8.97 -2.17 8.81
C ARG A 52 10.42 -2.35 8.41
N ARG A 53 10.66 -2.73 7.15
CA ARG A 53 12.01 -2.87 6.60
C ARG A 53 12.78 -1.56 6.68
N GLU A 54 12.19 -0.43 6.29
CA GLU A 54 12.88 0.86 6.32
C GLU A 54 13.16 1.33 7.76
N ILE A 55 12.27 1.03 8.71
CA ILE A 55 12.53 1.24 10.14
C ILE A 55 13.72 0.39 10.59
N ASP A 56 13.78 -0.89 10.24
CA ASP A 56 14.88 -1.77 10.63
C ASP A 56 16.23 -1.26 10.06
N ILE A 57 16.23 -0.80 8.81
CA ILE A 57 17.41 -0.19 8.18
C ILE A 57 17.82 1.08 8.95
N GLY A 58 16.88 1.98 9.23
CA GLY A 58 17.14 3.22 9.98
C GLY A 58 17.65 2.95 11.39
N LEU A 59 17.13 1.93 12.09
CA LEU A 59 17.61 1.52 13.40
C LEU A 59 19.05 1.00 13.34
N GLU A 60 19.39 0.20 12.34
CA GLU A 60 20.77 -0.28 12.14
C GLU A 60 21.74 0.86 11.81
N GLN A 61 21.31 1.84 11.01
CA GLN A 61 22.09 3.05 10.72
C GLN A 61 22.32 3.88 11.99
N ALA A 62 21.25 4.15 12.75
CA ALA A 62 21.34 4.89 14.01
C ALA A 62 22.25 4.20 15.04
N ARG A 63 22.17 2.86 15.16
CA ARG A 63 23.08 2.08 16.03
C ARG A 63 24.55 2.24 15.65
N ARG A 64 24.85 2.49 14.38
CA ARG A 64 26.20 2.74 13.86
C ARG A 64 26.58 4.23 13.90
N GLY A 65 25.73 5.10 14.45
CA GLY A 65 25.94 6.55 14.51
C GLY A 65 25.64 7.27 13.20
N GLY A 66 25.01 6.61 12.22
CA GLY A 66 24.57 7.21 10.97
C GLY A 66 23.28 7.99 11.17
N PHE A 67 23.40 9.25 11.57
CA PHE A 67 22.31 10.21 11.61
C PHE A 67 22.48 11.22 10.48
N ALA A 68 21.37 11.79 10.01
CA ALA A 68 21.44 12.96 9.14
C ALA A 68 22.07 14.13 9.91
N GLU A 69 22.95 14.88 9.24
CA GLU A 69 23.47 16.14 9.78
C GLU A 69 22.35 17.18 9.86
N ASP A 70 22.47 18.15 10.78
CA ASP A 70 21.44 19.17 10.98
C ASP A 70 21.18 20.02 9.71
N ASP A 71 22.18 20.15 8.85
CA ASP A 71 22.13 20.88 7.58
C ASP A 71 21.74 19.99 6.38
N PHE A 72 21.45 18.71 6.60
CA PHE A 72 21.09 17.75 5.54
C PHE A 72 19.89 18.22 4.71
N LEU A 73 18.85 18.76 5.37
CA LEU A 73 17.65 19.24 4.70
C LEU A 73 17.92 20.51 3.88
N GLU A 74 18.78 21.40 4.36
CA GLU A 74 19.18 22.60 3.62
C GLU A 74 19.99 22.23 2.37
N LYS A 75 20.95 21.31 2.50
CA LYS A 75 21.73 20.78 1.37
C LYS A 75 20.86 20.07 0.32
N LEU A 76 19.88 19.28 0.76
CA LEU A 76 18.97 18.56 -0.14
C LEU A 76 18.09 19.52 -0.95
N LEU A 77 17.57 20.56 -0.30
CA LEU A 77 16.75 21.59 -0.96
C LEU A 77 17.57 22.43 -1.95
N ASP A 78 18.82 22.74 -1.63
CA ASP A 78 19.72 23.49 -2.51
C ASP A 78 20.14 22.68 -3.76
N GLU A 79 20.33 21.35 -3.63
CA GLU A 79 20.58 20.45 -4.76
C GLU A 79 19.38 20.35 -5.72
N ASP A 80 18.16 20.22 -5.20
CA ASP A 80 16.94 20.15 -6.03
C ASP A 80 16.70 21.46 -6.82
N ILE A 81 17.04 22.62 -6.24
CA ILE A 81 16.95 23.92 -6.92
C ILE A 81 18.01 24.03 -8.03
N ALA A 82 19.22 23.51 -7.81
CA ALA A 82 20.29 23.54 -8.80
C ALA A 82 19.98 22.70 -10.05
N ASP A 83 19.36 21.53 -9.89
CA ASP A 83 18.97 20.66 -11.01
C ASP A 83 17.73 21.19 -11.77
N ALA A 84 16.83 21.91 -11.12
CA ALA A 84 15.68 22.55 -11.78
C ALA A 84 16.06 23.77 -12.64
N THR A 85 17.28 24.30 -12.50
CA THR A 85 17.77 25.49 -13.23
C THR A 85 18.71 25.13 -14.40
N ARG A 86 18.83 23.85 -14.74
CA ARG A 86 19.61 23.32 -15.87
C ARG A 86 18.72 22.80 -16.99
#